data_AF-A0A024S549-F1
#
_entry.id   AF-A0A024S549-F1
#
_cell.length_a   1.000
_cell.length_b   1.000
_cell.length_c   1.000
_cell.angle_alpha   90.00
_cell.angle_beta   90.00
_cell.angle_gamma   90.00
#
_symmetry.space_group_name_H-M   'P 1'
#
loop_
_entity.id
_entity.type
_entity.pdbx_description
1 polymer ?
#
loop_
_entity_poly.entity_id
_entity_poly.type
_entity_poly.pdbx_seq_one_letter_code
_entity_poly.pdbx_strand_id
1 'polypeptide(L)'
;PILRPSVLILTKIKRCVHFIGSTRPKSMHKLESDLDDIENILLYLKKHGEKINFASYSSPTPDRLYAAVGKLLQHYRSEGLDDMVDTLLWALEESDRAKVDSA
;
A
#
# COMPACT_ATOMS: atom_id res chain seq x y z
N PRO A 1 -20.34 8.69 1.43
CA PRO A 1 -19.08 9.34 1.85
C PRO A 1 -17.90 8.96 0.93
N ILE A 2 -17.17 9.97 0.44
CA ILE A 2 -15.96 9.77 -0.36
C ILE A 2 -14.79 9.53 0.61
N LEU A 3 -14.05 8.43 0.44
CA LEU A 3 -12.86 8.15 1.26
C LEU A 3 -11.73 9.09 0.85
N ARG A 4 -11.01 9.65 1.83
CA ARG A 4 -9.80 10.43 1.55
C ARG A 4 -8.71 9.52 0.95
N PRO A 5 -7.88 10.01 0.00
CA PRO A 5 -6.81 9.22 -0.61
C PRO A 5 -5.89 8.55 0.42
N SER A 6 -5.55 9.26 1.50
CA SER A 6 -4.73 8.77 2.63
C SER A 6 -5.32 7.56 3.37
N VAL A 7 -6.61 7.27 3.20
CA VAL A 7 -7.31 6.10 3.77
C VAL A 7 -7.66 5.10 2.68
N LEU A 8 -8.02 5.57 1.49
CA LEU A 8 -8.36 4.73 0.34
C LEU A 8 -7.21 3.80 -0.03
N ILE A 9 -5.97 4.29 -0.01
CA ILE A 9 -4.78 3.49 -0.31
C ILE A 9 -4.68 2.23 0.57
N LEU A 10 -4.99 2.34 1.86
CA LEU A 10 -4.95 1.19 2.79
C LEU A 10 -5.97 0.11 2.39
N THR A 11 -7.12 0.50 1.83
CA THR A 11 -8.10 -0.47 1.31
C THR A 11 -7.57 -1.20 0.07
N LYS A 12 -6.86 -0.48 -0.81
CA LYS A 12 -6.25 -1.04 -2.01
C LYS A 12 -5.10 -1.98 -1.67
N ILE A 13 -4.20 -1.56 -0.79
CA ILE A 13 -3.06 -2.38 -0.35
C ILE A 13 -3.55 -3.66 0.31
N LYS A 14 -4.49 -3.56 1.27
CA LYS A 14 -5.06 -4.74 1.93
C LYS A 14 -5.67 -5.74 0.93
N ARG A 15 -6.23 -5.25 -0.18
CA ARG A 15 -6.81 -6.09 -1.24
C ARG A 15 -5.74 -6.68 -2.16
N CYS A 16 -4.80 -5.88 -2.64
CA CYS A 16 -3.82 -6.29 -3.64
C CYS A 16 -2.91 -7.42 -3.15
N VAL A 17 -2.56 -7.40 -1.86
CA VAL A 17 -1.64 -8.38 -1.26
C VAL A 17 -2.18 -9.82 -1.27
N HIS A 18 -3.50 -10.00 -1.42
CA HIS A 18 -4.11 -11.32 -1.57
C HIS A 18 -3.91 -11.91 -2.98
N PHE A 19 -3.55 -11.08 -3.97
CA PHE A 19 -3.36 -11.50 -5.36
C PHE A 19 -1.89 -11.65 -5.75
N ILE A 20 -0.96 -11.11 -4.97
CA ILE A 20 0.49 -11.30 -5.16
C ILE A 20 0.82 -12.80 -5.19
N GLY A 21 1.49 -13.24 -6.26
CA GLY A 21 1.89 -14.63 -6.51
C GLY A 21 0.80 -15.52 -7.13
N SER A 22 -0.40 -14.99 -7.39
CA SER A 22 -1.45 -15.76 -8.07
C SER A 22 -1.16 -15.92 -9.56
N THR A 23 -1.35 -17.14 -10.08
CA THR A 23 -1.27 -17.46 -11.52
C THR A 23 -2.63 -17.48 -12.23
N ARG A 24 -3.73 -17.25 -11.49
CA ARG A 24 -5.08 -17.18 -12.07
C ARG A 24 -5.27 -15.85 -12.81
N PRO A 25 -5.68 -15.84 -14.10
CA PRO A 25 -5.76 -14.62 -14.91
C PRO A 25 -6.58 -13.49 -14.27
N LYS A 26 -7.75 -13.84 -13.71
CA LYS A 26 -8.63 -12.86 -13.05
C LYS A 26 -8.00 -12.22 -11.81
N SER A 27 -7.15 -12.95 -11.08
CA SER A 27 -6.45 -12.40 -9.92
C SER A 27 -5.27 -11.54 -10.33
N MET A 28 -4.54 -11.93 -11.39
CA MET A 28 -3.44 -11.13 -11.95
C MET A 28 -3.94 -9.77 -12.44
N HIS A 29 -5.05 -9.75 -13.18
CA HIS A 29 -5.63 -8.49 -13.65
C HIS A 29 -6.14 -7.61 -12.49
N LYS A 30 -6.63 -8.21 -11.40
CA LYS A 30 -6.98 -7.45 -10.19
C LYS A 30 -5.76 -6.91 -9.47
N LEU A 31 -4.66 -7.67 -9.45
CA LEU A 31 -3.40 -7.19 -8.88
C LEU A 31 -2.91 -5.98 -9.67
N GLU A 32 -2.80 -6.09 -10.99
CA GLU A 32 -2.40 -5.00 -11.88
C GLU A 32 -3.25 -3.74 -11.67
N SER A 33 -4.59 -3.87 -11.73
CA SER A 33 -5.48 -2.74 -11.48
C SER A 33 -5.34 -2.14 -10.07
N ASP A 34 -5.11 -2.97 -9.04
CA ASP A 34 -4.87 -2.46 -7.69
C ASP A 34 -3.51 -1.76 -7.57
N LEU A 35 -2.46 -2.25 -8.26
CA LEU A 35 -1.13 -1.64 -8.28
C LEU A 35 -1.17 -0.27 -8.97
N ASP A 36 -1.84 -0.17 -10.13
CA ASP A 36 -2.05 1.10 -10.83
C ASP A 36 -2.78 2.11 -9.95
N ASP A 37 -3.85 1.69 -9.26
CA ASP A 37 -4.57 2.54 -8.32
C ASP A 37 -3.68 3.00 -7.16
N ILE A 38 -2.89 2.09 -6.59
CA ILE A 38 -1.97 2.40 -5.48
C ILE A 38 -0.90 3.39 -5.93
N GLU A 39 -0.30 3.19 -7.09
CA GLU A 39 0.70 4.09 -7.65
C GLU A 39 0.12 5.50 -7.85
N ASN A 40 -1.04 5.61 -8.49
CA ASN A 40 -1.70 6.89 -8.69
C ASN A 40 -2.02 7.60 -7.37
N ILE A 41 -2.46 6.85 -6.34
CA ILE A 41 -2.72 7.44 -5.02
C ILE A 41 -1.41 7.86 -4.34
N LEU A 42 -0.34 7.07 -4.43
CA LEU A 42 0.97 7.41 -3.87
C LEU A 42 1.54 8.68 -4.49
N LEU A 43 1.46 8.82 -5.82
CA LEU A 43 1.88 10.02 -6.54
C LEU A 43 1.02 11.23 -6.16
N TYR A 44 -0.29 11.04 -5.98
CA TYR A 44 -1.19 12.08 -5.47
C TYR A 44 -0.76 12.53 -4.07
N LEU A 45 -0.56 11.61 -3.13
CA LEU A 45 -0.14 11.92 -1.76
C LEU A 45 1.19 12.69 -1.76
N LYS A 46 2.16 12.26 -2.57
CA LYS A 46 3.46 12.92 -2.75
C LYS A 46 3.33 14.34 -3.27
N LYS A 47 2.53 14.53 -4.33
CA LYS A 47 2.26 15.85 -4.92
C LYS A 47 1.61 16.82 -3.93
N HIS A 48 0.75 16.31 -3.05
CA HIS A 48 -0.01 17.11 -2.09
C HIS A 48 0.62 17.20 -0.69
N GLY A 49 1.79 16.57 -0.48
CA GLY A 49 2.46 16.56 0.84
C GLY A 49 1.70 15.78 1.91
N GLU A 50 0.83 14.85 1.51
CA GLU A 50 0.02 14.03 2.42
C GLU A 50 0.69 12.69 2.71
N LYS A 51 0.40 12.12 3.89
CA LYS A 51 0.84 10.79 4.32
C LYS A 51 -0.34 9.82 4.41
N ILE A 52 -0.03 8.53 4.38
CA ILE A 52 -0.99 7.47 4.64
C ILE A 52 -1.47 7.61 6.09
N ASN A 53 -2.80 7.60 6.29
CA ASN A 53 -3.39 7.84 7.60
C ASN A 53 -3.91 6.53 8.22
N PHE A 54 -2.98 5.77 8.81
CA PHE A 54 -3.30 4.53 9.54
C PHE A 54 -4.25 4.78 10.71
N ALA A 55 -4.06 5.88 11.46
CA ALA A 55 -4.86 6.18 12.66
C ALA A 55 -6.35 6.38 12.35
N SER A 56 -6.67 6.96 11.19
CA SER A 56 -8.05 7.14 10.74
C SER A 56 -8.68 5.90 10.10
N TYR A 57 -7.87 4.87 9.83
CA TYR A 57 -8.39 3.61 9.31
C TYR A 57 -8.93 2.78 10.45
N SER A 58 -10.27 2.72 10.55
CA SER A 58 -10.94 1.84 11.52
C SER A 58 -10.77 0.38 11.11
N SER A 59 -9.71 -0.26 11.62
CA SER A 59 -9.48 -1.71 11.50
C SER A 59 -9.46 -2.34 12.89
N PRO A 60 -10.22 -3.42 13.13
CA PRO A 60 -10.06 -4.22 14.34
C PRO A 60 -8.70 -4.93 14.41
N THR A 61 -7.96 -4.96 13.30
CA THR A 61 -6.63 -5.59 13.22
C THR A 61 -5.65 -4.67 12.48
N PRO A 62 -5.06 -3.66 13.15
CA PRO A 62 -4.07 -2.75 12.57
C PRO A 62 -2.82 -3.48 12.08
N ASP A 63 -2.38 -4.53 12.79
CA ASP A 63 -1.17 -5.30 12.45
C ASP A 63 -1.27 -5.96 11.06
N ARG A 64 -2.47 -6.37 10.66
CA ARG A 64 -2.71 -6.92 9.31
C ARG A 64 -2.51 -5.87 8.22
N LEU A 65 -2.70 -4.59 8.52
CA LEU A 65 -2.43 -3.51 7.56
C LEU A 65 -0.92 -3.28 7.45
N TYR A 66 -0.20 -3.23 8.56
CA TYR A 66 1.27 -3.11 8.54
C TYR A 66 1.90 -4.28 7.77
N ALA A 67 1.48 -5.52 8.05
CA ALA A 67 1.92 -6.69 7.30
C ALA A 67 1.56 -6.63 5.80
N ALA A 68 0.39 -6.07 5.45
CA ALA A 68 0.02 -5.87 4.05
C ALA A 68 0.94 -4.84 3.36
N VAL A 69 1.24 -3.72 4.02
CA VAL A 69 2.20 -2.74 3.48
C VAL A 69 3.60 -3.36 3.34
N GLY A 70 4.05 -4.14 4.33
CA GLY A 70 5.33 -4.85 4.28
C GLY A 70 5.40 -5.84 3.10
N LYS A 71 4.34 -6.61 2.88
CA LYS A 71 4.25 -7.52 1.74
C LYS A 71 4.27 -6.79 0.39
N LEU A 72 3.63 -5.63 0.29
CA LEU A 72 3.69 -4.81 -0.91
C LEU A 72 5.10 -4.23 -1.15
N LEU A 73 5.77 -3.74 -0.12
CA LEU A 73 7.18 -3.30 -0.21
C LEU A 73 8.08 -4.42 -0.69
N GLN A 74 7.92 -5.63 -0.14
CA GLN A 74 8.69 -6.79 -0.57
C GLN A 74 8.44 -7.12 -2.04
N HIS A 75 7.20 -7.03 -2.50
CA HIS A 75 6.86 -7.23 -3.91
C HIS A 75 7.52 -6.19 -4.81
N TYR A 76 7.45 -4.89 -4.48
CA TYR A 76 8.16 -3.87 -5.25
C TYR A 76 9.67 -4.11 -5.29
N ARG A 77 10.28 -4.50 -4.17
CA ARG A 77 11.70 -4.89 -4.12
C ARG A 77 12.01 -6.10 -5.02
N SER A 78 11.16 -7.12 -5.04
CA SER A 78 11.38 -8.31 -5.86
C SER A 78 11.24 -8.02 -7.37
N GLU A 79 10.42 -7.04 -7.74
CA GLU A 79 10.24 -6.59 -9.13
C GLU A 79 11.26 -5.51 -9.55
N GLY A 80 12.15 -5.07 -8.64
CA GLY A 80 13.13 -4.00 -8.93
C GLY A 80 12.51 -2.61 -9.09
N LEU A 81 11.35 -2.36 -8.48
CA LEU A 81 10.60 -1.11 -8.55
C LEU A 81 11.05 -0.14 -7.45
N ASP A 82 12.32 0.26 -7.46
CA ASP A 82 12.94 1.07 -6.40
C ASP A 82 12.25 2.43 -6.19
N ASP A 83 11.82 3.09 -7.27
CA ASP A 83 11.06 4.36 -7.19
C ASP A 83 9.74 4.20 -6.43
N MET A 84 9.10 3.04 -6.55
CA MET A 84 7.86 2.72 -5.83
C MET A 84 8.12 2.35 -4.38
N VAL A 85 9.24 1.69 -4.08
CA VAL A 85 9.71 1.47 -2.70
C VAL A 85 9.91 2.81 -2.00
N ASP A 86 10.67 3.72 -2.62
CA ASP A 86 10.95 5.05 -2.06
C ASP A 86 9.69 5.89 -1.90
N THR A 87 8.79 5.83 -2.87
CA THR A 87 7.52 6.58 -2.81
C THR A 87 6.60 6.03 -1.72
N LEU A 88 6.50 4.70 -1.57
CA LEU A 88 5.71 4.10 -0.51
C LEU A 88 6.31 4.39 0.88
N LEU A 89 7.62 4.25 1.06
CA LEU A 89 8.30 4.60 2.32
C LEU A 89 8.16 6.09 2.65
N TRP A 90 8.26 6.97 1.65
CA TRP A 90 8.01 8.39 1.84
C TRP A 90 6.57 8.64 2.32
N ALA A 91 5.58 7.91 1.79
CA ALA A 91 4.17 8.12 2.13
C ALA A 91 3.81 7.66 3.56
N LEU A 92 4.69 6.93 4.25
CA LEU A 92 4.50 6.48 5.62
C LEU A 92 5.03 7.51 6.65
N GLU A 93 4.27 7.70 7.72
CA GLU A 93 4.80 8.35 8.92
C GLU A 93 5.96 7.53 9.51
N GLU A 94 6.88 8.18 10.21
CA GLU A 94 8.06 7.51 10.78
C GLU A 94 7.68 6.37 11.74
N SER A 95 6.66 6.58 12.58
CA SER A 95 6.13 5.58 13.51
C SER A 95 5.48 4.38 12.81
N ASP A 96 4.94 4.59 11.61
CA ASP A 96 4.35 3.53 10.80
C ASP A 96 5.44 2.74 10.05
N ARG A 97 6.49 3.40 9.56
CA ARG A 97 7.65 2.73 8.93
C ARG A 97 8.29 1.71 9.86
N ALA A 98 8.55 2.08 11.11
CA ALA A 98 9.12 1.17 12.10
C ALA A 98 8.26 -0.10 12.31
N LYS A 99 6.93 0.01 12.20
CA LYS A 99 6.01 -1.12 12.32
C LYS A 99 5.96 -1.97 11.05
N VAL A 100 6.11 -1.36 9.88
CA VAL A 100 6.18 -2.09 8.61
C VAL A 100 7.46 -2.90 8.50
N ASP A 101 8.60 -2.34 8.92
CA ASP A 101 9.89 -3.03 8.87
C ASP A 101 10.00 -4.19 9.89
N SER A 102 9.16 -4.21 10.92
CA SER A 102 9.09 -5.27 11.92
C SER A 102 7.99 -6.31 11.67
N ALA A 103 7.17 -6.14 10.62
CA ALA A 103 6.04 -7.01 10.26
C ALA A 103 6.39 -8.00 9.14
#